data_AF-A0A958HVX4-F1
#
_entry.id   AF-A0A958HVX4-F1
#
_cell.length_a   1.000
_cell.length_b   1.000
_cell.length_c   1.000
_cell.angle_alpha   90.00
_cell.angle_beta   90.00
_cell.angle_gamma   90.00
#
_symmetry.space_group_name_H-M   'P 1'
#
loop_
_entity.id
_entity.type
_entity.pdbx_description
1 polymer ?
#
loop_
_entity_poly.entity_id
_entity_poly.type
_entity_poly.pdbx_seq_one_letter_code
_entity_poly.pdbx_strand_id
1 'polypeptide(L)'
;RSALGQLKGVFAAERLAQFRSDFAEIGKATNLLRDLDVYLLDRRHYEAMLPETLQGALAPLFTHLEAERGKALRQVTDMLRSRRYARQMARWEAFLAQEADSAPGPDAGRPVIELARERIRQRYQRILKRGGKINQRSPDAKLHRLRIDCKKLRYLLEFFNSLFPGEKMSRLIKQLKKLQNHLGRFQDICVQEEALLAFAGAMPGGSDDSYRTTLLAIGCLVGMLHQQKQEVRSHFAETFEDFATAENGELWAHRA
;
A
#
# COMPACT_ATOMS: atom_id res chain seq x y z
N ARG A 1 -4.17 9.24 7.51
CA ARG A 1 -2.94 8.72 8.18
C ARG A 1 -1.63 9.25 7.59
N SER A 2 -1.39 9.14 6.28
CA SER A 2 -0.13 9.62 5.67
C SER A 2 0.11 11.12 5.88
N ALA A 3 -0.93 11.95 5.73
CA ALA A 3 -0.89 13.38 6.01
C ALA A 3 -0.47 13.69 7.46
N LEU A 4 -1.02 13.00 8.46
CA LEU A 4 -0.58 13.14 9.87
C LEU A 4 0.92 12.87 10.04
N GLY A 5 1.50 11.95 9.26
CA GLY A 5 2.96 11.75 9.20
C GLY A 5 3.74 13.00 8.80
N GLN A 6 3.16 13.82 7.92
CA GLN A 6 3.75 15.08 7.46
C GLN A 6 3.52 16.25 8.42
N LEU A 7 2.60 16.12 9.38
CA LEU A 7 2.36 17.12 10.42
C LEU A 7 3.18 16.88 11.71
N LYS A 8 4.04 15.84 11.75
CA LYS A 8 4.94 15.60 12.88
C LYS A 8 5.80 16.84 13.12
N GLY A 9 5.89 17.34 14.35
CA GLY A 9 6.69 18.53 14.69
C GLY A 9 5.93 19.85 14.50
N VAL A 10 4.83 19.87 13.75
CA VAL A 10 3.95 21.06 13.62
C VAL A 10 2.98 21.13 14.80
N PHE A 11 2.40 19.99 15.19
CA PHE A 11 1.59 19.86 16.41
C PHE A 11 2.32 19.02 17.47
N ALA A 12 1.97 19.21 18.73
CA ALA A 12 2.35 18.32 19.82
C ALA A 12 2.06 16.84 19.48
N ALA A 13 2.99 15.95 19.83
CA ALA A 13 2.93 14.55 19.42
C ALA A 13 1.69 13.83 19.98
N GLU A 14 1.32 14.19 21.21
CA GLU A 14 0.21 13.70 22.00
C GLU A 14 -1.13 13.99 21.29
N ARG A 15 -1.27 15.20 20.73
CA ARG A 15 -2.48 15.60 19.98
C ARG A 15 -2.70 14.73 18.75
N LEU A 16 -1.64 14.40 18.01
CA LEU A 16 -1.74 13.59 16.80
C LEU A 16 -1.78 12.08 17.09
N ALA A 17 -1.34 11.64 18.27
CA ALA A 17 -1.26 10.22 18.62
C ALA A 17 -2.64 9.56 18.61
N GLN A 18 -3.63 10.21 19.21
CA GLN A 18 -5.01 9.70 19.24
C GLN A 18 -5.57 9.53 17.82
N PHE A 19 -5.46 10.54 16.96
CA PHE A 19 -5.94 10.45 15.58
C PHE A 19 -5.19 9.40 14.75
N ARG A 20 -3.88 9.21 14.99
CA ARG A 20 -3.13 8.12 14.34
C ARG A 20 -3.68 6.76 14.74
N SER A 21 -4.03 6.58 16.01
CA SER A 21 -4.62 5.35 16.54
C SER A 21 -6.02 5.12 15.97
N ASP A 22 -6.91 6.11 16.09
CA ASP A 22 -8.28 6.05 15.59
C ASP A 22 -8.32 5.67 14.11
N PHE A 23 -7.57 6.39 13.26
CA PHE A 23 -7.53 6.07 11.84
C PHE A 23 -6.83 4.74 11.53
N ALA A 24 -5.91 4.29 12.38
CA ALA A 24 -5.31 2.97 12.22
C ALA A 24 -6.31 1.86 12.48
N GLU A 25 -7.12 2.01 13.52
CA GLU A 25 -8.19 1.09 13.87
C GLU A 25 -9.26 1.04 12.77
N ILE A 26 -9.76 2.21 12.34
CA ILE A 26 -10.74 2.31 11.25
C ILE A 26 -10.20 1.64 9.98
N GLY A 27 -8.97 1.96 9.58
CA GLY A 27 -8.35 1.34 8.40
C GLY A 27 -8.21 -0.17 8.55
N LYS A 28 -7.73 -0.66 9.69
CA LYS A 28 -7.58 -2.10 9.96
C LYS A 28 -8.91 -2.84 9.86
N ALA A 29 -9.99 -2.25 10.37
CA ALA A 29 -11.32 -2.84 10.31
C ALA A 29 -11.86 -2.97 8.87
N THR A 30 -11.34 -2.20 7.91
CA THR A 30 -11.74 -2.29 6.49
C THR A 30 -10.86 -3.22 5.64
N ASN A 31 -9.71 -3.68 6.15
CA ASN A 31 -8.73 -4.42 5.35
C ASN A 31 -9.32 -5.71 4.76
N LEU A 32 -9.91 -6.57 5.60
CA LEU A 32 -10.45 -7.85 5.14
C LEU A 32 -11.50 -7.70 4.03
N LEU A 33 -12.44 -6.76 4.20
CA LEU A 33 -13.45 -6.48 3.17
C LEU A 33 -12.78 -6.04 1.85
N ARG A 34 -11.82 -5.12 1.94
CA ARG A 34 -11.10 -4.63 0.77
C ARG A 34 -10.32 -5.74 0.06
N ASP A 35 -9.65 -6.60 0.82
CA ASP A 35 -8.85 -7.69 0.27
C ASP A 35 -9.77 -8.70 -0.44
N LEU A 36 -10.90 -9.07 0.18
CA LEU A 36 -11.91 -9.94 -0.45
C LEU A 36 -12.50 -9.33 -1.72
N ASP A 37 -12.82 -8.03 -1.72
CA ASP A 37 -13.24 -7.31 -2.93
C ASP A 37 -12.21 -7.42 -4.05
N VAL A 38 -10.91 -7.28 -3.74
CA VAL A 38 -9.84 -7.39 -4.74
C VAL A 38 -9.79 -8.80 -5.32
N TYR A 39 -9.77 -9.83 -4.48
CA TYR A 39 -9.69 -11.22 -4.97
C TYR A 39 -10.90 -11.60 -5.83
N LEU A 40 -12.10 -11.15 -5.46
CA LEU A 40 -13.31 -11.40 -6.24
C LEU A 40 -13.30 -10.67 -7.58
N LEU A 41 -12.80 -9.44 -7.64
CA LEU A 41 -12.63 -8.70 -8.89
C LEU A 41 -11.59 -9.36 -9.82
N ASP A 42 -10.55 -9.98 -9.24
CA ASP A 42 -9.49 -10.66 -9.97
C ASP A 42 -9.85 -12.10 -10.40
N ARG A 43 -11.08 -12.58 -10.13
CA ARG A 43 -11.53 -13.94 -10.46
C ARG A 43 -11.19 -14.37 -11.88
N ARG A 44 -11.58 -13.56 -12.88
CA ARG A 44 -11.32 -13.87 -14.29
C ARG A 44 -9.84 -13.92 -14.62
N HIS A 45 -9.03 -13.11 -13.94
CA HIS A 45 -7.59 -13.13 -14.13
C HIS A 45 -6.99 -14.44 -13.61
N TYR A 46 -7.41 -14.90 -12.43
CA TYR A 46 -6.99 -16.19 -11.89
C TYR A 46 -7.44 -17.36 -12.76
N GLU A 47 -8.70 -17.37 -13.22
CA GLU A 47 -9.20 -18.40 -14.13
C GLU A 47 -8.40 -18.41 -15.45
N ALA A 48 -8.09 -17.25 -16.03
CA ALA A 48 -7.32 -17.15 -17.27
C ALA A 48 -5.84 -17.56 -17.13
N MET A 49 -5.27 -17.53 -15.92
CA MET A 49 -3.91 -18.05 -15.69
C MET A 49 -3.88 -19.59 -15.70
N LEU A 50 -4.99 -20.25 -15.40
CA LEU A 50 -5.06 -21.70 -15.32
C LEU A 50 -5.21 -22.36 -16.70
N PRO A 51 -4.74 -23.62 -16.85
CA PRO A 51 -5.10 -24.46 -17.99
C PRO A 51 -6.63 -24.59 -18.12
N GLU A 52 -7.13 -24.72 -19.35
CA GLU A 52 -8.58 -24.82 -19.65
C GLU A 52 -9.30 -25.86 -18.78
N THR A 53 -8.65 -26.99 -18.50
CA THR A 53 -9.18 -28.09 -17.67
C THR A 53 -9.40 -27.70 -16.21
N LEU A 54 -8.75 -26.65 -15.70
CA LEU A 54 -8.80 -26.21 -14.30
C LEU A 54 -9.53 -24.88 -14.11
N GLN A 55 -9.98 -24.20 -15.17
CA GLN A 55 -10.61 -22.87 -15.03
C GLN A 55 -11.87 -22.91 -14.17
N GLY A 56 -12.69 -23.97 -14.29
CA GLY A 56 -13.88 -24.16 -13.45
C GLY A 56 -13.57 -24.58 -12.00
N ALA A 57 -12.34 -25.03 -11.72
CA ALA A 57 -11.98 -25.62 -10.43
C ALA A 57 -11.92 -24.60 -9.28
N LEU A 58 -11.87 -23.29 -9.58
CA LEU A 58 -11.86 -22.25 -8.56
C LEU A 58 -13.26 -21.85 -8.06
N ALA A 59 -14.34 -22.36 -8.65
CA ALA A 59 -15.69 -21.97 -8.26
C ALA A 59 -15.98 -22.16 -6.75
N PRO A 60 -15.55 -23.25 -6.08
CA PRO A 60 -15.72 -23.41 -4.64
C PRO A 60 -14.98 -22.35 -3.82
N LEU A 61 -13.76 -21.97 -4.24
CA LEU A 61 -12.98 -20.90 -3.60
C LEU A 61 -13.75 -19.58 -3.66
N PHE A 62 -14.20 -19.16 -4.84
CA PHE A 62 -14.89 -17.88 -4.98
C PHE A 62 -16.24 -17.85 -4.26
N THR A 63 -16.96 -18.98 -4.22
CA THR A 63 -18.17 -19.12 -3.41
C THR A 63 -17.88 -18.88 -1.92
N HIS A 64 -16.77 -19.44 -1.42
CA HIS A 64 -16.32 -19.21 -0.04
C HIS A 64 -15.95 -17.72 0.20
N LEU A 65 -15.20 -17.11 -0.72
CA LEU A 65 -14.80 -15.70 -0.62
C LEU A 65 -16.00 -14.74 -0.64
N GLU A 66 -17.04 -15.03 -1.43
CA GLU A 66 -18.29 -14.26 -1.45
C GLU A 66 -19.02 -14.33 -0.10
N ALA A 67 -19.06 -15.51 0.52
CA ALA A 67 -19.67 -15.70 1.83
C ALA A 67 -18.91 -14.93 2.92
N GLU A 68 -17.58 -15.00 2.93
CA GLU A 68 -16.72 -14.25 3.86
C GLU A 68 -16.84 -12.74 3.63
N ARG A 69 -16.93 -12.29 2.38
CA ARG A 69 -17.15 -10.89 2.03
C ARG A 69 -18.46 -10.39 2.62
N GLY A 70 -19.53 -11.18 2.54
CA GLY A 70 -20.82 -10.84 3.14
C GLY A 70 -20.72 -10.61 4.66
N LYS A 71 -19.91 -11.41 5.37
CA LYS A 71 -19.64 -11.22 6.81
C LYS A 71 -18.82 -9.95 7.07
N ALA A 72 -17.73 -9.75 6.33
CA ALA A 72 -16.87 -8.59 6.47
C ALA A 72 -17.60 -7.28 6.15
N LEU A 73 -18.47 -7.27 5.14
CA LEU A 73 -19.29 -6.12 4.77
C LEU A 73 -20.24 -5.71 5.90
N ARG A 74 -20.88 -6.68 6.56
CA ARG A 74 -21.72 -6.42 7.74
C ARG A 74 -20.91 -5.79 8.87
N GLN A 75 -19.75 -6.36 9.20
CA GLN A 75 -18.86 -5.83 10.25
C GLN A 75 -18.40 -4.39 9.97
N VAL A 76 -17.98 -4.10 8.74
CA VAL A 76 -17.60 -2.73 8.34
C VAL A 76 -18.80 -1.79 8.40
N THR A 77 -19.97 -2.21 7.94
CA THR A 77 -21.20 -1.41 7.99
C THR A 77 -21.59 -1.08 9.43
N ASP A 78 -21.55 -2.06 10.34
CA ASP A 78 -21.87 -1.86 11.75
C ASP A 78 -20.87 -0.92 12.43
N MET A 79 -19.57 -1.06 12.11
CA MET A 79 -18.51 -0.17 12.59
C MET A 79 -18.75 1.28 12.14
N LEU A 80 -19.07 1.51 10.86
CA LEU A 80 -19.35 2.85 10.33
C LEU A 80 -20.63 3.45 10.92
N ARG A 81 -21.64 2.64 11.23
CA ARG A 81 -22.89 3.08 11.90
C ARG A 81 -22.74 3.29 13.41
N SER A 82 -21.62 2.88 13.99
CA SER A 82 -21.42 2.94 15.44
C SER A 82 -21.28 4.37 15.96
N ARG A 83 -21.79 4.61 17.18
CA ARG A 83 -21.52 5.86 17.94
C ARG A 83 -20.02 6.10 18.17
N ARG A 84 -19.20 5.04 18.15
CA ARG A 84 -17.74 5.15 18.27
C ARG A 84 -17.14 5.81 17.03
N TYR A 85 -17.51 5.37 15.82
CA TYR A 85 -17.06 5.98 14.58
C TYR A 85 -17.48 7.45 14.48
N ALA A 86 -18.76 7.76 14.74
CA ALA A 86 -19.27 9.13 14.74
C ALA A 86 -18.48 10.05 15.69
N ARG A 87 -18.19 9.59 16.93
CA ARG A 87 -17.36 10.35 17.88
C ARG A 87 -15.93 10.55 17.40
N GLN A 88 -15.31 9.55 16.75
CA GLN A 88 -13.96 9.69 16.20
C GLN A 88 -13.91 10.77 15.11
N MET A 89 -14.91 10.79 14.20
CA MET A 89 -14.98 11.80 13.14
C MET A 89 -15.30 13.20 13.70
N ALA A 90 -16.26 13.33 14.61
CA ALA A 90 -16.60 14.61 15.23
C ALA A 90 -15.41 15.22 15.99
N ARG A 91 -14.60 14.42 16.69
CA ARG A 91 -13.35 14.90 17.32
C ARG A 91 -12.34 15.40 16.30
N TRP A 92 -12.22 14.72 15.17
CA TRP A 92 -11.31 15.12 14.11
C TRP A 92 -11.76 16.43 13.46
N GLU A 93 -13.05 16.57 13.15
CA GLU A 93 -13.65 17.81 12.64
C GLU A 93 -13.47 18.97 13.63
N ALA A 94 -13.76 18.75 14.92
CA ALA A 94 -13.55 19.76 15.95
C ALA A 94 -12.08 20.17 16.10
N PHE A 95 -11.14 19.23 15.92
CA PHE A 95 -9.71 19.54 15.90
C PHE A 95 -9.31 20.38 14.69
N LEU A 96 -9.84 20.06 13.50
CA LEU A 96 -9.56 20.82 12.28
C LEU A 96 -10.16 22.23 12.28
N ALA A 97 -11.26 22.44 13.02
CA ALA A 97 -11.91 23.74 13.15
C ALA A 97 -11.23 24.68 14.18
N GLN A 98 -10.28 24.19 14.97
CA GLN A 98 -9.54 25.01 15.92
C GLN A 98 -8.48 25.86 15.22
N GLU A 99 -8.30 27.10 15.69
CA GLU A 99 -7.17 27.94 15.29
C GLU A 99 -5.83 27.30 15.72
N ALA A 100 -4.80 27.50 14.90
CA ALA A 100 -3.54 26.75 14.94
C ALA A 100 -2.68 26.98 16.21
N ASP A 101 -3.03 27.96 17.04
CA ASP A 101 -2.18 28.45 18.14
C ASP A 101 -2.28 27.68 19.47
N SER A 102 -3.16 26.69 19.58
CA SER A 102 -3.44 26.06 20.88
C SER A 102 -2.34 25.13 21.42
N ALA A 103 -1.35 24.71 20.61
CA ALA A 103 -0.20 23.88 21.03
C ALA A 103 0.85 23.69 19.90
N PRO A 104 1.69 24.70 19.62
CA PRO A 104 2.68 24.62 18.55
C PRO A 104 3.78 23.60 18.87
N GLY A 105 4.13 22.77 17.87
CA GLY A 105 5.35 21.97 17.92
C GLY A 105 6.60 22.75 17.47
N PRO A 106 7.80 22.15 17.53
CA PRO A 106 9.06 22.84 17.21
C PRO A 106 9.16 23.34 15.75
N ASP A 107 8.42 22.74 14.81
CA ASP A 107 8.38 23.15 13.41
C ASP A 107 7.20 24.10 13.09
N ALA A 108 6.35 24.47 14.06
CA ALA A 108 5.12 25.21 13.80
C ALA A 108 5.35 26.60 13.16
N GLY A 109 6.42 27.28 13.56
CA GLY A 109 6.79 28.60 13.02
C GLY A 109 7.64 28.56 11.74
N ARG A 110 7.99 27.37 11.24
CA ARG A 110 8.86 27.25 10.05
C ARG A 110 8.06 27.49 8.77
N PRO A 111 8.65 28.13 7.75
CA PRO A 111 8.00 28.25 6.44
C PRO A 111 7.67 26.86 5.88
N VAL A 112 6.40 26.65 5.51
CA VAL A 112 5.89 25.35 5.04
C VAL A 112 6.68 24.82 3.83
N ILE A 113 7.14 25.73 2.96
CA ILE A 113 7.93 25.37 1.78
C ILE A 113 9.28 24.75 2.19
N GLU A 114 9.99 25.32 3.16
CA GLU A 114 11.29 24.80 3.61
C GLU A 114 11.14 23.42 4.25
N LEU A 115 10.10 23.26 5.07
CA LEU A 115 9.76 21.98 5.69
C LEU A 115 9.43 20.91 4.64
N ALA A 116 8.69 21.29 3.58
CA ALA A 116 8.38 20.40 2.47
C ALA A 116 9.64 19.96 1.72
N ARG A 117 10.54 20.89 1.35
CA ARG A 117 11.82 20.61 0.69
C ARG A 117 12.66 19.63 1.47
N GLU A 118 12.87 19.94 2.75
CA GLU A 118 13.68 19.12 3.65
C GLU A 118 13.14 17.68 3.72
N ARG A 119 11.82 17.52 3.91
CA ARG A 119 11.19 16.20 4.02
C ARG A 119 11.24 15.42 2.71
N ILE A 120 11.04 16.09 1.57
CA ILE A 120 11.12 15.47 0.24
C ILE A 120 12.53 14.93 0.03
N ARG A 121 13.55 15.78 0.26
CA ARG A 121 14.96 15.40 0.13
C ARG A 121 15.33 14.23 1.05
N GLN A 122 14.98 14.29 2.33
CA GLN A 122 15.27 13.21 3.29
C GLN A 122 14.62 11.87 2.88
N ARG A 123 13.40 11.90 2.33
CA ARG A 123 12.69 10.71 1.86
C ARG A 123 13.33 10.15 0.59
N TYR A 124 13.67 11.00 -0.37
CA TYR A 124 14.38 10.61 -1.58
C TYR A 124 15.72 9.93 -1.25
N GLN A 125 16.55 10.57 -0.43
CA GLN A 125 17.84 10.02 0.01
C GLN A 125 17.69 8.68 0.74
N ARG A 126 16.61 8.50 1.53
CA ARG A 126 16.31 7.21 2.16
C ARG A 126 15.97 6.12 1.16
N ILE A 127 15.24 6.44 0.09
CA ILE A 127 14.91 5.52 -1.00
C ILE A 127 16.20 5.10 -1.70
N LEU A 128 17.07 6.05 -2.06
CA LEU A 128 18.36 5.76 -2.69
C LEU A 128 19.22 4.82 -1.82
N LYS A 129 19.40 5.17 -0.55
CA LYS A 129 20.20 4.38 0.40
C LYS A 129 19.64 2.97 0.65
N ARG A 130 18.32 2.79 0.64
CA ARG A 130 17.69 1.48 0.87
C ARG A 130 17.67 0.64 -0.40
N GLY A 131 17.27 1.22 -1.53
CA GLY A 131 17.19 0.52 -2.81
C GLY A 131 18.57 0.07 -3.30
N GLY A 132 19.61 0.88 -3.12
CA GLY A 132 20.98 0.51 -3.49
C GLY A 132 21.58 -0.64 -2.66
N LYS A 133 20.88 -1.11 -1.61
CA LYS A 133 21.26 -2.27 -0.79
C LYS A 133 20.46 -3.53 -1.10
N ILE A 134 19.54 -3.46 -2.07
CA ILE A 134 18.71 -4.58 -2.49
C ILE A 134 19.38 -5.24 -3.70
N ASN A 135 19.51 -6.56 -3.63
CA ASN A 135 20.02 -7.40 -4.69
C ASN A 135 19.10 -8.61 -4.89
N GLN A 136 19.37 -9.45 -5.89
CA GLN A 136 18.53 -10.60 -6.20
C GLN A 136 18.33 -11.57 -5.02
N ARG A 137 19.27 -11.66 -4.07
CA ARG A 137 19.19 -12.53 -2.89
C ARG A 137 18.55 -11.88 -1.66
N SER A 138 18.16 -10.61 -1.74
CA SER A 138 17.61 -9.88 -0.59
C SER A 138 16.21 -10.38 -0.21
N PRO A 139 15.83 -10.43 1.08
CA PRO A 139 14.47 -10.80 1.45
C PRO A 139 13.41 -9.88 0.85
N ASP A 140 12.24 -10.44 0.50
CA ASP A 140 11.09 -9.70 -0.06
C ASP A 140 10.66 -8.52 0.83
N ALA A 141 10.83 -8.67 2.15
CA ALA A 141 10.59 -7.63 3.14
C ALA A 141 11.37 -6.32 2.86
N LYS A 142 12.55 -6.39 2.23
CA LYS A 142 13.30 -5.18 1.85
C LYS A 142 12.62 -4.43 0.71
N LEU A 143 12.12 -5.13 -0.31
CA LEU A 143 11.35 -4.55 -1.42
C LEU A 143 10.03 -3.96 -0.92
N HIS A 144 9.33 -4.68 -0.03
CA HIS A 144 8.13 -4.17 0.63
C HIS A 144 8.38 -2.87 1.38
N ARG A 145 9.48 -2.81 2.15
CA ARG A 145 9.87 -1.60 2.88
C ARG A 145 10.20 -0.44 1.95
N LEU A 146 10.90 -0.70 0.85
CA LEU A 146 11.19 0.31 -0.18
C LEU A 146 9.90 0.84 -0.83
N ARG A 147 8.95 -0.04 -1.14
CA ARG A 147 7.62 0.33 -1.65
C ARG A 147 6.92 1.29 -0.69
N ILE A 148 6.94 1.01 0.61
CA ILE A 148 6.34 1.90 1.63
C ILE A 148 7.01 3.27 1.61
N ASP A 149 8.34 3.34 1.52
CA ASP A 149 9.04 4.63 1.44
C ASP A 149 8.68 5.40 0.17
N CYS A 150 8.59 4.72 -0.99
CA CYS A 150 8.14 5.32 -2.23
C CYS A 150 6.72 5.85 -2.12
N LYS A 151 5.77 5.10 -1.53
CA LYS A 151 4.40 5.58 -1.28
C LYS A 151 4.38 6.82 -0.38
N LYS A 152 5.20 6.83 0.67
CA LYS A 152 5.31 7.98 1.58
C LYS A 152 5.88 9.22 0.88
N LEU A 153 6.85 9.04 -0.03
CA LEU A 153 7.35 10.14 -0.84
C LEU A 153 6.26 10.65 -1.78
N ARG A 154 5.52 9.78 -2.48
CA ARG A 154 4.41 10.23 -3.33
C ARG A 154 3.35 11.01 -2.58
N TYR A 155 2.89 10.51 -1.42
CA TYR A 155 1.91 11.25 -0.61
C TYR A 155 2.43 12.60 -0.13
N LEU A 156 3.74 12.73 0.08
CA LEU A 156 4.37 14.00 0.43
C LEU A 156 4.35 14.97 -0.77
N LEU A 157 4.66 14.49 -1.97
CA LEU A 157 4.59 15.28 -3.20
C LEU A 157 3.17 15.73 -3.51
N GLU A 158 2.19 14.83 -3.40
CA GLU A 158 0.77 15.14 -3.60
C GLU A 158 0.26 16.14 -2.55
N PHE A 159 0.65 15.98 -1.29
CA PHE A 159 0.24 16.86 -0.20
C PHE A 159 0.77 18.29 -0.35
N PHE A 160 2.02 18.45 -0.81
CA PHE A 160 2.65 19.75 -1.00
C PHE A 160 2.61 20.25 -2.45
N ASN A 161 1.84 19.61 -3.33
CA ASN A 161 1.82 19.91 -4.77
C ASN A 161 1.52 21.38 -5.07
N SER A 162 0.64 22.03 -4.29
CA SER A 162 0.29 23.44 -4.47
C SER A 162 1.40 24.44 -4.13
N LEU A 163 2.45 24.00 -3.42
CA LEU A 163 3.57 24.86 -3.03
C LEU A 163 4.66 24.96 -4.11
N PHE A 164 4.58 24.14 -5.16
CA PHE A 164 5.60 24.05 -6.20
C PHE A 164 4.97 24.28 -7.59
N PRO A 165 5.76 24.73 -8.58
CA PRO A 165 5.28 24.77 -9.97
C PRO A 165 4.82 23.40 -10.44
N GLY A 166 3.59 23.32 -10.98
CA GLY A 166 2.94 22.05 -11.32
C GLY A 166 3.74 21.16 -12.28
N GLU A 167 4.44 21.75 -13.25
CA GLU A 167 5.32 21.01 -14.18
C GLU A 167 6.46 20.28 -13.46
N LYS A 168 7.05 20.90 -12.43
CA LYS A 168 8.15 20.31 -11.66
C LYS A 168 7.66 19.11 -10.86
N MET A 169 6.54 19.27 -10.16
CA MET A 169 5.97 18.19 -9.36
C MET A 169 5.50 17.02 -10.21
N SER A 170 4.91 17.31 -11.38
CA SER A 170 4.51 16.29 -12.35
C SER A 170 5.69 15.44 -12.83
N ARG A 171 6.84 16.06 -13.11
CA ARG A 171 8.08 15.34 -13.49
C ARG A 171 8.56 14.42 -12.37
N LEU A 172 8.62 14.91 -11.12
CA LEU A 172 9.02 14.12 -9.95
C LEU A 172 8.10 12.91 -9.72
N ILE A 173 6.78 13.14 -9.79
CA ILE A 173 5.78 12.08 -9.63
C ILE A 173 5.89 11.06 -10.76
N LYS A 174 6.09 11.51 -12.01
CA LYS A 174 6.24 10.63 -13.18
C LYS A 174 7.45 9.70 -13.06
N GLN A 175 8.59 10.22 -12.60
CA GLN A 175 9.78 9.40 -12.34
C GLN A 175 9.54 8.38 -11.23
N LEU A 176 9.00 8.83 -10.09
CA LEU A 176 8.70 7.95 -8.95
C LEU A 176 7.68 6.86 -9.31
N LYS A 177 6.73 7.16 -10.22
CA LYS A 177 5.68 6.22 -10.65
C LYS A 177 6.26 4.95 -11.29
N LYS A 178 7.36 5.04 -12.06
CA LYS A 178 7.99 3.87 -12.69
C LYS A 178 8.44 2.85 -11.62
N LEU A 179 9.26 3.31 -10.67
CA LEU A 179 9.72 2.48 -9.55
C LEU A 179 8.56 1.97 -8.69
N GLN A 180 7.56 2.82 -8.44
CA GLN A 180 6.37 2.42 -7.67
C GLN A 180 5.54 1.35 -8.36
N ASN A 181 5.34 1.43 -9.68
CA ASN A 181 4.57 0.44 -10.43
C ASN A 181 5.25 -0.93 -10.35
N HIS A 182 6.57 -0.96 -10.53
CA HIS A 182 7.37 -2.18 -10.42
C HIS A 182 7.26 -2.79 -9.01
N LEU A 183 7.54 -1.99 -7.97
CA LEU A 183 7.43 -2.43 -6.57
C LEU A 183 5.99 -2.79 -6.19
N GLY A 184 5.00 -2.14 -6.80
CA GLY A 184 3.57 -2.44 -6.69
C GLY A 184 3.28 -3.84 -7.18
N ARG A 185 3.59 -4.12 -8.45
CA ARG A 185 3.40 -5.44 -9.07
C ARG A 185 4.08 -6.55 -8.26
N PHE A 186 5.32 -6.34 -7.83
CA PHE A 186 6.03 -7.31 -6.98
C PHE A 186 5.26 -7.61 -5.69
N GLN A 187 4.82 -6.56 -4.98
CA GLN A 187 4.10 -6.73 -3.73
C GLN A 187 2.73 -7.37 -3.93
N ASP A 188 2.03 -7.02 -5.01
CA ASP A 188 0.71 -7.54 -5.30
C ASP A 188 0.79 -9.05 -5.54
N ILE A 189 1.80 -9.53 -6.29
CA ILE A 189 2.06 -10.98 -6.45
C ILE A 189 2.33 -11.66 -5.10
N CYS A 190 3.19 -11.09 -4.24
CA CYS A 190 3.44 -11.67 -2.91
C CYS A 190 2.16 -11.80 -2.06
N VAL A 191 1.29 -10.79 -2.11
CA VAL A 191 0.02 -10.78 -1.37
C VAL A 191 -0.97 -11.79 -1.95
N GLN A 192 -0.97 -11.98 -3.27
CA GLN A 192 -1.79 -13.00 -3.92
C GLN A 192 -1.31 -14.41 -3.57
N GLU A 193 0.00 -14.68 -3.58
CA GLU A 193 0.57 -15.97 -3.14
C GLU A 193 0.17 -16.30 -1.69
N GLU A 194 0.39 -15.37 -0.77
CA GLU A 194 0.09 -15.54 0.66
C GLU A 194 -1.41 -15.80 0.88
N ALA A 195 -2.27 -15.06 0.18
CA ALA A 195 -3.71 -15.21 0.31
C ALA A 195 -4.24 -16.52 -0.27
N LEU A 196 -3.77 -16.94 -1.45
CA LEU A 196 -4.16 -18.21 -2.03
C LEU A 196 -3.78 -19.40 -1.13
N LEU A 197 -2.59 -19.36 -0.53
CA LEU A 197 -2.18 -20.36 0.46
C LEU A 197 -3.05 -20.33 1.72
N ALA A 198 -3.37 -19.13 2.23
CA ALA A 198 -4.26 -18.98 3.38
C ALA A 198 -5.67 -19.51 3.07
N PHE A 199 -6.21 -19.24 1.89
CA PHE A 199 -7.51 -19.75 1.47
C PHE A 199 -7.51 -21.27 1.31
N ALA A 200 -6.46 -21.86 0.74
CA ALA A 200 -6.33 -23.31 0.68
C ALA A 200 -6.37 -23.96 2.06
N GLY A 201 -5.75 -23.33 3.07
CA GLY A 201 -5.78 -23.82 4.46
C GLY A 201 -7.07 -23.55 5.22
N ALA A 202 -7.84 -22.52 4.84
CA ALA A 202 -9.07 -22.11 5.52
C ALA A 202 -10.35 -22.71 4.89
N MET A 203 -10.27 -23.21 3.66
CA MET A 203 -11.39 -23.85 2.98
C MET A 203 -11.87 -25.08 3.78
N PRO A 204 -13.19 -25.25 3.97
CA PRO A 204 -13.73 -26.42 4.67
C PRO A 204 -13.27 -27.70 3.97
N GLY A 205 -12.57 -28.57 4.70
CA GLY A 205 -12.06 -29.82 4.16
C GLY A 205 -13.19 -30.70 3.63
N GLY A 206 -13.01 -31.23 2.42
CA GLY A 206 -13.90 -32.21 1.81
C GLY A 206 -13.11 -33.36 1.21
N SER A 207 -13.64 -34.58 1.29
CA SER A 207 -13.04 -35.75 0.62
C SER A 207 -13.45 -35.89 -0.84
N ASP A 208 -14.30 -34.99 -1.34
CA ASP A 208 -14.83 -35.01 -2.70
C ASP A 208 -13.81 -34.51 -3.74
N ASP A 209 -13.97 -34.98 -4.97
CA ASP A 209 -13.11 -34.72 -6.12
C ASP A 209 -13.06 -33.21 -6.47
N SER A 210 -14.17 -32.51 -6.29
CA SER A 210 -14.26 -31.06 -6.50
C SER A 210 -13.28 -30.29 -5.59
N TYR A 211 -13.21 -30.65 -4.30
CA TYR A 211 -12.32 -29.98 -3.34
C TYR A 211 -10.84 -30.22 -3.68
N ARG A 212 -10.49 -31.47 -4.04
CA ARG A 212 -9.12 -31.82 -4.46
C ARG A 212 -8.70 -31.06 -5.71
N THR A 213 -9.61 -30.95 -6.68
CA THR A 213 -9.37 -30.21 -7.93
C THR A 213 -9.18 -28.71 -7.66
N THR A 214 -9.95 -28.13 -6.74
CA THR A 214 -9.74 -26.73 -6.29
C THR A 214 -8.36 -26.54 -5.66
N LEU A 215 -7.91 -27.45 -4.79
CA LEU A 215 -6.58 -27.36 -4.19
C LEU A 215 -5.46 -27.48 -5.23
N LEU A 216 -5.61 -28.37 -6.21
CA LEU A 216 -4.67 -28.48 -7.34
C LEU A 216 -4.62 -27.17 -8.14
N ALA A 217 -5.77 -26.57 -8.45
CA ALA A 217 -5.84 -25.29 -9.15
C ALA A 217 -5.17 -24.16 -8.36
N ILE A 218 -5.39 -24.08 -7.05
CA ILE A 218 -4.70 -23.12 -6.18
C ILE A 218 -3.18 -23.35 -6.21
N GLY A 219 -2.73 -24.60 -6.11
CA GLY A 219 -1.31 -24.95 -6.20
C GLY A 219 -0.68 -24.52 -7.53
N CYS A 220 -1.36 -24.74 -8.65
CA CYS A 220 -0.94 -24.26 -9.97
C CYS A 220 -0.80 -22.73 -10.00
N LEU A 221 -1.80 -22.00 -9.49
CA LEU A 221 -1.75 -20.54 -9.42
C LEU A 221 -0.58 -20.03 -8.59
N VAL A 222 -0.35 -20.61 -7.41
CA VAL A 222 0.77 -20.22 -6.53
C VAL A 222 2.10 -20.46 -7.26
N GLY A 223 2.25 -21.58 -7.97
CA GLY A 223 3.45 -21.85 -8.77
C GLY A 223 3.68 -20.81 -9.89
N MET A 224 2.62 -20.45 -10.62
CA MET A 224 2.69 -19.44 -11.68
C MET A 224 3.00 -18.04 -11.13
N LEU A 225 2.34 -17.64 -10.04
CA LEU A 225 2.63 -16.38 -9.34
C LEU A 225 4.08 -16.35 -8.84
N HIS A 226 4.58 -17.47 -8.32
CA HIS A 226 5.98 -17.56 -7.90
C HIS A 226 6.95 -17.31 -9.04
N GLN A 227 6.69 -17.89 -10.22
CA GLN A 227 7.50 -17.64 -11.40
C GLN A 227 7.45 -16.16 -11.83
N GLN A 228 6.25 -15.57 -11.88
CA GLN A 228 6.08 -14.14 -12.19
C GLN A 228 6.78 -13.24 -11.16
N LYS A 229 6.76 -13.62 -9.87
CA LYS A 229 7.45 -12.89 -8.81
C LYS A 229 8.96 -12.85 -9.06
N GLN A 230 9.57 -13.98 -9.44
CA GLN A 230 11.00 -14.04 -9.76
C GLN A 230 11.34 -13.20 -10.99
N GLU A 231 10.48 -13.22 -12.02
CA GLU A 231 10.65 -12.40 -13.22
C GLU A 231 10.57 -10.91 -12.89
N VAL A 232 9.55 -10.47 -12.13
CA VAL A 232 9.46 -9.06 -11.73
C VAL A 232 10.68 -8.67 -10.89
N ARG A 233 11.11 -9.55 -9.98
CA ARG A 233 12.27 -9.32 -9.12
C ARG A 233 13.58 -9.15 -9.90
N SER A 234 13.79 -9.87 -10.99
CA SER A 234 15.03 -9.77 -11.76
C SER A 234 15.23 -8.39 -12.38
N HIS A 235 14.14 -7.71 -12.75
CA HIS A 235 14.13 -6.38 -13.34
C HIS A 235 14.20 -5.22 -12.32
N PHE A 236 14.27 -5.53 -11.01
CA PHE A 236 14.32 -4.50 -9.98
C PHE A 236 15.56 -3.62 -10.08
N ALA A 237 16.74 -4.22 -10.32
CA ALA A 237 18.02 -3.50 -10.34
C ALA A 237 18.02 -2.42 -11.43
N GLU A 238 17.67 -2.79 -12.66
CA GLU A 238 17.52 -1.89 -13.80
C GLU A 238 16.51 -0.76 -13.51
N THR A 239 15.30 -1.12 -13.03
CA THR A 239 14.27 -0.12 -12.70
C THR A 239 14.72 0.86 -11.62
N PHE A 240 15.54 0.39 -10.67
CA PHE A 240 16.06 1.22 -9.60
C PHE A 240 17.22 2.10 -10.06
N GLU A 241 18.12 1.60 -10.91
CA GLU A 241 19.21 2.37 -11.51
C GLU A 241 18.67 3.53 -12.35
N ASP A 242 17.63 3.28 -13.15
CA ASP A 242 16.88 4.31 -13.89
C ASP A 242 16.31 5.41 -12.97
N PHE A 243 15.89 5.06 -11.77
CA PHE A 243 15.40 6.02 -10.78
C PHE A 243 16.55 6.76 -10.09
N ALA A 244 17.68 6.09 -9.87
CA ALA A 244 18.83 6.58 -9.12
C ALA A 244 19.88 7.34 -9.95
N THR A 245 19.60 7.64 -11.23
CA THR A 245 20.52 8.36 -12.12
C THR A 245 20.93 9.73 -11.57
N ALA A 246 22.10 10.20 -11.98
CA ALA A 246 22.61 11.52 -11.61
C ALA A 246 21.67 12.66 -12.06
N GLU A 247 21.11 12.56 -13.28
CA GLU A 247 20.13 13.50 -13.81
C GLU A 247 18.89 13.61 -12.90
N ASN A 248 18.36 12.48 -12.42
CA ASN A 248 17.28 12.49 -11.45
C ASN A 248 17.76 13.13 -10.14
N GLY A 249 18.95 12.75 -9.67
CA GLY A 249 19.60 13.34 -8.50
C GLY A 249 19.59 14.87 -8.50
N GLU A 250 19.94 15.50 -9.62
CA GLU A 250 19.91 16.96 -9.79
C GLU A 250 18.49 17.54 -9.73
N LEU A 251 17.53 16.85 -10.37
CA LEU A 251 16.12 17.21 -10.33
C LEU A 251 15.55 17.17 -8.89
N TRP A 252 15.97 16.21 -8.07
CA TRP A 252 15.59 16.10 -6.66
C TRP A 252 16.40 17.02 -5.73
N ALA A 253 17.59 17.50 -6.15
CA ALA A 253 18.49 18.31 -5.33
C ALA A 253 18.28 19.83 -5.50
N HIS A 254 18.03 20.31 -6.71
CA HIS A 254 17.94 21.74 -7.03
C HIS A 254 16.51 22.27 -7.20
N ARG A 255 15.51 21.37 -7.32
CA ARG A 255 14.14 21.75 -7.73
C ARG A 255 13.03 21.26 -6.80
N ALA A 256 13.38 20.51 -5.75
CA ALA A 256 12.53 20.31 -4.57
C ALA A 256 12.88 21.38 -3.55
#